data_AF-A0A225AUP2-F1
#
_entry.id   AF-A0A225AUP2-F1
#
_cell.length_a   1.000
_cell.length_b   1.000
_cell.length_c   1.000
_cell.angle_alpha   90.00
_cell.angle_beta   90.00
_cell.angle_gamma   90.00
#
_symmetry.space_group_name_H-M   'P 1'
#
loop_
_entity.id
_entity.type
_entity.pdbx_description
1 polymer ?
#
loop_
_entity_poly.entity_id
_entity_poly.type
_entity_poly.pdbx_seq_one_letter_code
_entity_poly.pdbx_strand_id
1 'polypeptide(L)'
;MSSKTGFSRLPKEKDVDHKLLPHQGSIEEHIRLSKLSQEVMLRLIEDKRIQGAATPALVHPDFHMRNIFVSAEEPTSITGFIDWQSTNIEPAFIYANETPDFAALPNELEEDASEEGQSGVCTRESREWKDALICHQTYDVCMKGLTPKLRPARLLDPTLFRLFHYYHTTWRDSAAAVRQELFELSNHWKEVELQGFCPFSPTKEELTRHAQDYEDFETVQKLKLWLKNSLHTNSDGWIPNDTWEWREMHTAQPTMNGYRQLRNLSLVAKV
;
A
#
# COMPACT_ATOMS: atom_id res chain seq x y z
N MET A 1 -1.69 -17.38 5.05
CA MET A 1 -2.20 -16.67 6.26
C MET A 1 -3.56 -17.21 6.71
N SER A 2 -3.89 -17.20 8.02
CA SER A 2 -5.16 -17.72 8.59
C SER A 2 -6.17 -16.61 8.85
N SER A 3 -7.49 -16.86 8.79
CA SER A 3 -8.54 -15.87 9.09
C SER A 3 -8.50 -15.35 10.53
N LYS A 4 -7.86 -16.08 11.45
CA LYS A 4 -7.72 -15.69 12.86
C LYS A 4 -6.97 -14.38 13.08
N THR A 5 -6.04 -14.02 12.18
CA THR A 5 -5.20 -12.81 12.33
C THR A 5 -5.94 -11.51 12.05
N GLY A 6 -6.98 -11.52 11.20
CA GLY A 6 -7.80 -10.34 10.94
C GLY A 6 -8.69 -9.99 12.14
N PHE A 7 -9.36 -10.99 12.71
CA PHE A 7 -10.23 -10.80 13.88
C PHE A 7 -9.47 -10.40 15.14
N SER A 8 -8.22 -10.86 15.33
CA SER A 8 -7.41 -10.48 16.50
C SER A 8 -6.97 -9.01 16.50
N ARG A 9 -7.06 -8.32 15.37
CA ARG A 9 -6.67 -6.90 15.21
C ARG A 9 -7.84 -5.94 15.43
N LEU A 10 -9.06 -6.45 15.65
CA LEU A 10 -10.20 -5.62 15.98
C LEU A 10 -10.11 -5.16 17.43
N PRO A 11 -10.29 -3.86 17.73
CA PRO A 11 -10.31 -3.40 19.10
C PRO A 11 -11.56 -3.92 19.83
N LYS A 12 -11.50 -3.95 21.15
CA LYS A 12 -12.71 -4.15 21.95
C LYS A 12 -13.53 -2.84 21.90
N GLU A 13 -14.85 -2.94 21.94
CA GLU A 13 -15.75 -1.75 21.90
C GLU A 13 -15.36 -0.66 22.91
N LYS A 14 -14.82 -1.06 24.07
CA LYS A 14 -14.40 -0.14 25.14
C LYS A 14 -13.12 0.63 24.85
N ASP A 15 -12.34 0.22 23.84
CA ASP A 15 -11.03 0.79 23.51
C ASP A 15 -11.12 1.84 22.39
N VAL A 16 -12.30 2.04 21.80
CA VAL A 16 -12.54 3.04 20.74
C VAL A 16 -12.89 4.38 21.39
N ASP A 17 -11.86 5.16 21.75
CA ASP A 17 -11.98 6.44 22.47
C ASP A 17 -12.33 7.64 21.57
N HIS A 18 -12.63 7.42 20.29
CA HIS A 18 -12.94 8.49 19.34
C HIS A 18 -14.09 8.11 18.41
N LYS A 19 -14.80 9.11 17.90
CA LYS A 19 -15.81 8.90 16.86
C LYS A 19 -15.12 8.45 15.59
N LEU A 20 -15.45 7.24 15.14
CA LEU A 20 -15.04 6.72 13.84
C LEU A 20 -15.69 7.54 12.73
N LEU A 21 -14.90 7.86 11.71
CA LEU A 21 -15.41 8.43 10.47
C LEU A 21 -16.26 7.37 9.73
N PRO A 22 -17.28 7.77 8.96
CA PRO A 22 -18.16 6.81 8.27
C PRO A 22 -17.41 5.76 7.46
N HIS A 23 -16.38 6.19 6.71
CA HIS A 23 -15.58 5.30 5.86
C HIS A 23 -14.76 4.26 6.65
N GLN A 24 -14.42 4.54 7.92
CA GLN A 24 -13.66 3.62 8.77
C GLN A 24 -14.48 2.36 9.06
N GLY A 25 -15.80 2.48 9.20
CA GLY A 25 -16.72 1.38 9.50
C GLY A 25 -16.80 1.07 10.99
N SER A 26 -17.87 0.38 11.40
CA SER A 26 -18.03 -0.12 12.77
C SER A 26 -17.32 -1.47 12.96
N ILE A 27 -17.15 -1.89 14.21
CA ILE A 27 -16.56 -3.20 14.52
C ILE A 27 -17.39 -4.33 13.87
N GLU A 28 -18.72 -4.24 13.91
CA GLU A 28 -19.63 -5.21 13.30
C GLU A 28 -19.45 -5.28 11.78
N GLU A 29 -19.24 -4.13 11.14
CA GLU A 29 -18.96 -4.07 9.72
C GLU A 29 -17.63 -4.75 9.38
N HIS A 30 -16.56 -4.51 10.16
CA HIS A 30 -15.31 -5.23 9.94
C HIS A 30 -15.44 -6.74 10.15
N ILE A 31 -16.23 -7.18 11.14
CA ILE A 31 -16.51 -8.61 11.36
C ILE A 31 -17.24 -9.18 10.14
N ARG A 32 -18.25 -8.47 9.62
CA ARG A 32 -19.01 -8.87 8.45
C ARG A 32 -18.12 -8.95 7.21
N LEU A 33 -17.36 -7.89 6.91
CA LEU A 33 -16.44 -7.83 5.77
C LEU A 33 -15.36 -8.92 5.86
N SER A 34 -14.83 -9.19 7.05
CA SER A 34 -13.83 -10.26 7.24
C SER A 34 -14.40 -11.65 6.94
N LYS A 35 -15.64 -11.93 7.38
CA LYS A 35 -16.32 -13.21 7.08
C LYS A 35 -16.60 -13.36 5.59
N LEU A 36 -17.14 -12.32 4.96
CA LEU A 36 -17.40 -12.31 3.51
C LEU A 36 -16.11 -12.46 2.70
N SER A 37 -15.06 -11.73 3.08
CA SER A 37 -13.75 -11.85 2.45
C SER A 37 -13.21 -13.28 2.57
N GLN A 38 -13.36 -13.93 3.73
CA GLN A 38 -12.96 -15.32 3.91
C GLN A 38 -13.73 -16.26 2.97
N GLU A 39 -15.05 -16.10 2.85
CA GLU A 39 -15.87 -16.92 1.94
C GLU A 39 -15.47 -16.73 0.48
N VAL A 40 -15.24 -15.49 0.06
CA VAL A 40 -14.78 -15.15 -1.29
C VAL A 40 -13.39 -15.73 -1.56
N MET A 41 -12.44 -15.52 -0.64
CA MET A 41 -11.08 -16.06 -0.76
C MET A 41 -11.08 -17.59 -0.87
N LEU A 42 -11.96 -18.30 -0.15
CA LEU A 42 -12.08 -19.75 -0.27
C LEU A 42 -12.50 -20.20 -1.68
N ARG A 43 -13.25 -19.38 -2.43
CA ARG A 43 -13.55 -19.64 -3.85
C ARG A 43 -12.37 -19.29 -4.74
N LEU A 44 -11.69 -18.19 -4.46
CA LEU A 44 -10.53 -17.73 -5.23
C LEU A 44 -9.38 -18.75 -5.19
N ILE A 45 -9.09 -19.37 -4.05
CA ILE A 45 -8.00 -20.37 -3.97
C ILE A 45 -8.24 -21.65 -4.78
N GLU A 46 -9.48 -21.91 -5.21
CA GLU A 46 -9.82 -23.02 -6.10
C GLU A 46 -9.52 -22.69 -7.58
N ASP A 47 -9.34 -21.40 -7.91
CA ASP A 47 -9.02 -20.96 -9.27
C ASP A 47 -7.59 -21.35 -9.67
N LYS A 48 -7.47 -22.00 -10.84
CA LYS A 48 -6.19 -22.50 -11.35
C LYS A 48 -5.17 -21.39 -11.64
N ARG A 49 -5.63 -20.18 -12.01
CA ARG A 49 -4.75 -19.03 -12.27
C ARG A 49 -4.12 -18.57 -10.96
N ILE A 50 -4.91 -18.50 -9.89
CA ILE A 50 -4.43 -18.16 -8.55
C ILE A 50 -3.45 -19.24 -8.05
N GLN A 51 -3.79 -20.52 -8.20
CA GLN A 51 -2.89 -21.62 -7.83
C GLN A 51 -1.55 -21.57 -8.59
N GLY A 52 -1.58 -21.26 -9.89
CA GLY A 52 -0.38 -21.12 -10.71
C GLY A 52 0.46 -19.88 -10.35
N ALA A 53 -0.18 -18.82 -9.86
CA ALA A 53 0.46 -17.60 -9.38
C ALA A 53 0.95 -17.69 -7.93
N ALA A 54 0.48 -18.67 -7.15
CA ALA A 54 0.76 -18.81 -5.72
C ALA A 54 2.11 -19.48 -5.39
N THR A 55 3.12 -19.32 -6.25
CA THR A 55 4.46 -19.89 -5.98
C THR A 55 4.96 -19.38 -4.62
N PRO A 56 5.39 -20.25 -3.69
CA PRO A 56 5.90 -19.80 -2.40
C PRO A 56 7.14 -18.93 -2.58
N ALA A 57 7.10 -17.71 -2.06
CA ALA A 57 8.20 -16.76 -2.10
C ALA A 57 8.58 -16.36 -0.67
N LEU A 58 9.88 -16.31 -0.37
CA LEU A 58 10.38 -15.66 0.84
C LEU A 58 10.29 -14.16 0.61
N VAL A 59 9.46 -13.48 1.40
CA VAL A 59 9.20 -12.07 1.27
C VAL A 59 9.82 -11.32 2.43
N HIS A 60 10.58 -10.29 2.08
CA HIS A 60 11.03 -9.26 3.02
C HIS A 60 10.03 -8.09 2.98
N PRO A 61 9.12 -7.94 3.95
CA PRO A 61 8.03 -6.96 3.86
C PRO A 61 8.49 -5.50 3.95
N ASP A 62 9.72 -5.26 4.41
CA ASP A 62 10.32 -3.92 4.50
C ASP A 62 11.53 -3.78 3.56
N PHE A 63 11.40 -4.27 2.33
CA PHE A 63 12.50 -4.27 1.35
C PHE A 63 12.70 -2.89 0.71
N HIS A 64 13.20 -1.95 1.50
CA HIS A 64 13.45 -0.57 1.11
C HIS A 64 14.92 -0.20 1.20
N MET A 65 15.33 0.88 0.54
CA MET A 65 16.75 1.25 0.38
C MET A 65 17.52 1.41 1.70
N ARG A 66 16.85 1.79 2.81
CA ARG A 66 17.49 1.89 4.14
C ARG A 66 17.85 0.54 4.79
N ASN A 67 17.35 -0.56 4.25
CA ASN A 67 17.64 -1.93 4.72
C ASN A 67 18.67 -2.63 3.83
N ILE A 68 19.27 -1.92 2.86
CA ILE A 68 20.28 -2.42 1.94
C ILE A 68 21.61 -1.72 2.24
N PHE A 69 22.63 -2.49 2.61
CA PHE A 69 23.99 -1.98 2.80
C PHE A 69 24.81 -2.20 1.53
N VAL A 70 25.63 -1.20 1.20
CA VAL A 70 26.57 -1.22 0.08
C VAL A 70 27.99 -0.97 0.59
N SER A 71 29.01 -1.34 -0.18
CA SER A 71 30.41 -1.04 0.17
C SER A 71 30.68 0.46 0.07
N ALA A 72 31.49 0.98 0.98
CA ALA A 72 31.92 2.38 0.96
C ALA A 72 32.93 2.65 -0.16
N GLU A 73 33.71 1.63 -0.53
CA GLU A 73 34.72 1.66 -1.58
C GLU A 73 34.11 1.38 -2.96
N GLU A 74 33.12 0.49 -3.03
CA GLU A 74 32.41 0.10 -4.25
C GLU A 74 30.88 0.12 -4.04
N PRO A 75 30.20 1.28 -4.22
CA PRO A 75 28.76 1.42 -3.95
C PRO A 75 27.83 0.54 -4.81
N THR A 76 28.35 -0.05 -5.90
CA THR A 76 27.62 -1.03 -6.72
C THR A 76 27.59 -2.43 -6.09
N SER A 77 28.41 -2.69 -5.08
CA SER A 77 28.46 -3.96 -4.37
C SER A 77 27.56 -3.92 -3.13
N ILE A 78 26.51 -4.74 -3.14
CA ILE A 78 25.64 -4.97 -1.96
C ILE A 78 26.41 -5.81 -0.95
N THR A 79 26.54 -5.32 0.28
CA THR A 79 27.26 -5.98 1.38
C THR A 79 26.33 -6.69 2.36
N GLY A 80 25.05 -6.32 2.42
CA GLY A 80 24.10 -7.00 3.28
C GLY A 80 22.67 -6.47 3.21
N PHE A 81 21.75 -7.29 3.72
CA PHE A 81 20.35 -6.94 3.95
C PHE A 81 20.05 -7.13 5.44
N ILE A 82 19.31 -6.20 6.03
CA ILE A 82 18.90 -6.24 7.45
C ILE A 82 17.37 -6.25 7.57
N ASP A 83 16.85 -6.24 8.80
CA ASP A 83 15.41 -6.19 9.10
C ASP A 83 14.63 -7.47 8.75
N TRP A 84 15.27 -8.63 8.91
CA TRP A 84 14.68 -9.92 8.57
C TRP A 84 13.57 -10.38 9.52
N GLN A 85 13.34 -9.74 10.68
CA GLN A 85 12.46 -10.26 11.73
C GLN A 85 10.97 -10.39 11.34
N SER A 86 10.55 -9.72 10.28
CA SER A 86 9.18 -9.77 9.74
C SER A 86 9.06 -10.64 8.49
N THR A 87 10.14 -11.28 8.06
CA THR A 87 10.18 -12.10 6.84
C THR A 87 9.26 -13.31 6.96
N ASN A 88 8.50 -13.59 5.90
CA ASN A 88 7.57 -14.71 5.85
C ASN A 88 7.61 -15.42 4.49
N ILE A 89 6.98 -16.59 4.41
CA ILE A 89 6.73 -17.27 3.14
C ILE A 89 5.28 -16.99 2.77
N GLU A 90 5.08 -16.30 1.65
CA GLU A 90 3.77 -15.91 1.13
C GLU A 90 3.64 -16.30 -0.35
N PRO A 91 2.41 -16.36 -0.89
CA PRO A 91 2.19 -16.50 -2.33
C PRO A 91 2.87 -15.36 -3.11
N ALA A 92 3.56 -15.69 -4.20
CA ALA A 92 4.31 -14.70 -4.98
C ALA A 92 3.47 -13.50 -5.43
N PHE A 93 2.18 -13.69 -5.73
CA PHE A 93 1.29 -12.59 -6.15
C PHE A 93 1.09 -11.50 -5.11
N ILE A 94 1.41 -11.73 -3.83
CA ILE A 94 1.28 -10.71 -2.80
C ILE A 94 2.25 -9.54 -3.05
N TYR A 95 3.47 -9.83 -3.53
CA TYR A 95 4.53 -8.83 -3.68
C TYR A 95 5.06 -8.70 -5.12
N ALA A 96 4.72 -9.62 -6.03
CA ALA A 96 5.30 -9.66 -7.37
C ALA A 96 5.05 -8.39 -8.21
N ASN A 97 3.99 -7.64 -7.90
CA ASN A 97 3.60 -6.40 -8.57
C ASN A 97 4.00 -5.13 -7.79
N GLU A 98 4.61 -5.27 -6.61
CA GLU A 98 5.14 -4.13 -5.87
C GLU A 98 6.45 -3.63 -6.51
N THR A 99 6.61 -2.31 -6.53
CA THR A 99 7.85 -1.65 -6.96
C THR A 99 8.56 -1.13 -5.72
N PRO A 100 9.77 -1.63 -5.40
CA PRO A 100 10.56 -1.13 -4.29
C PRO A 100 10.89 0.35 -4.44
N ASP A 101 11.14 1.04 -3.32
CA ASP A 101 11.40 2.48 -3.29
C ASP A 101 12.59 2.92 -4.14
N PHE A 102 13.66 2.13 -4.20
CA PHE A 102 14.83 2.39 -5.05
C PHE A 102 14.55 2.27 -6.57
N ALA A 103 13.43 1.68 -6.96
CA ALA A 103 12.98 1.52 -8.34
C ALA A 103 11.66 2.27 -8.62
N ALA A 104 11.13 2.98 -7.62
CA ALA A 104 9.93 3.79 -7.76
C ALA A 104 10.29 5.11 -8.46
N LEU A 105 9.38 5.59 -9.31
CA LEU A 105 9.49 6.93 -9.84
C LEU A 105 9.20 7.94 -8.72
N PRO A 106 9.90 9.08 -8.65
CA PRO A 106 9.47 10.19 -7.81
C PRO A 106 8.02 10.55 -8.18
N ASN A 107 7.24 11.02 -7.21
CA ASN A 107 5.90 11.53 -7.53
C ASN A 107 6.09 12.71 -8.50
N GLU A 108 5.35 12.71 -9.61
CA GLU A 108 5.20 13.91 -10.44
C GLU A 108 4.68 15.00 -9.50
N LEU A 109 5.55 15.91 -9.09
CA LEU A 109 5.08 17.21 -8.65
C LEU A 109 4.43 17.77 -9.90
N GLU A 110 3.10 17.89 -9.91
CA GLU A 110 2.40 18.63 -10.95
C GLU A 110 3.09 20.00 -11.03
N GLU A 111 3.95 20.16 -12.03
CA GLU A 111 4.58 21.44 -12.35
C GLU A 111 3.41 22.35 -12.71
N ASP A 112 3.11 23.32 -11.86
CA ASP A 112 2.32 24.48 -12.23
C ASP A 112 2.97 25.06 -13.49
N ALA A 113 2.38 24.75 -14.64
CA ALA A 113 2.86 25.10 -15.95
C ALA A 113 2.89 26.63 -16.09
N SER A 114 4.04 27.21 -15.74
CA SER A 114 4.44 28.54 -16.18
C SER A 114 5.42 28.34 -17.33
N GLU A 115 4.87 28.26 -18.54
CA GLU A 115 5.63 28.38 -19.76
C GLU A 115 6.34 29.74 -19.77
N GLU A 116 7.67 29.76 -19.73
CA GLU A 116 8.47 30.77 -20.43
C GLU A 116 9.97 30.41 -20.44
N GLY A 117 10.44 29.97 -21.61
CA GLY A 117 11.69 30.47 -22.21
C GLY A 117 13.05 30.17 -21.56
N GLN A 118 13.76 29.23 -22.20
CA GLN A 118 15.21 29.26 -22.47
C GLN A 118 16.20 29.14 -21.30
N SER A 119 16.83 27.97 -21.19
CA SER A 119 18.29 27.78 -21.18
C SER A 119 18.59 26.30 -20.93
N GLY A 120 19.51 25.71 -21.68
CA GLY A 120 19.93 24.31 -21.60
C GLY A 120 20.70 23.95 -20.32
N VAL A 121 20.12 24.21 -19.16
CA VAL A 121 20.58 23.70 -17.87
C VAL A 121 19.68 22.53 -17.52
N CYS A 122 20.17 21.31 -17.72
CA CYS A 122 19.58 20.14 -17.10
C CYS A 122 19.69 20.34 -15.58
N THR A 123 18.59 20.76 -14.95
CA THR A 123 18.49 20.94 -13.50
C THR A 123 18.87 19.63 -12.80
N ARG A 124 19.38 19.71 -11.58
CA ARG A 124 19.73 18.50 -10.79
C ARG A 124 18.53 17.54 -10.70
N GLU A 125 17.33 18.10 -10.55
CA GLU A 125 16.05 17.38 -10.54
C GLU A 125 15.79 16.65 -11.87
N SER A 126 16.12 17.27 -13.01
CA SER A 126 16.02 16.63 -14.33
C SER A 126 16.98 15.43 -14.48
N ARG A 127 18.14 15.44 -13.79
CA ARG A 127 19.07 14.29 -13.78
C ARG A 127 18.57 13.18 -12.86
N GLU A 128 18.18 13.53 -11.63
CA GLU A 128 17.64 12.58 -10.65
C GLU A 128 16.41 11.86 -11.19
N TRP A 129 15.51 12.58 -11.88
CA TRP A 129 14.37 11.98 -12.56
C TRP A 129 14.78 10.99 -13.65
N LYS A 130 15.75 11.36 -14.49
CA LYS A 130 16.26 10.48 -15.56
C LYS A 130 16.91 9.22 -14.97
N ASP A 131 17.70 9.37 -13.92
CA ASP A 131 18.36 8.25 -13.24
C ASP A 131 17.30 7.32 -12.61
N ALA A 132 16.30 7.87 -11.92
CA ALA A 132 15.18 7.09 -11.38
C ALA A 132 14.37 6.38 -12.47
N LEU A 133 14.14 7.04 -13.62
CA LEU A 133 13.46 6.43 -14.77
C LEU A 133 14.26 5.25 -15.34
N ILE A 134 15.58 5.39 -15.47
CA ILE A 134 16.46 4.30 -15.91
C ILE A 134 16.41 3.14 -14.91
N CYS A 135 16.46 3.42 -13.61
CA CYS A 135 16.34 2.41 -12.55
C CYS A 135 15.00 1.68 -12.62
N HIS A 136 13.89 2.41 -12.75
CA HIS A 136 12.55 1.87 -12.88
C HIS A 136 12.42 0.92 -14.09
N GLN A 137 12.84 1.39 -15.27
CA GLN A 137 12.82 0.60 -16.49
C GLN A 137 13.70 -0.64 -16.40
N THR A 138 14.90 -0.49 -15.83
CA THR A 138 15.82 -1.62 -15.62
C THR A 138 15.22 -2.65 -14.68
N TYR A 139 14.63 -2.21 -13.57
CA TYR A 139 13.94 -3.10 -12.62
C TYR A 139 12.81 -3.87 -13.31
N ASP A 140 11.94 -3.19 -14.06
CA ASP A 140 10.83 -3.85 -14.76
C ASP A 140 11.32 -4.88 -15.80
N VAL A 141 12.36 -4.55 -16.58
CA VAL A 141 12.99 -5.49 -17.52
C VAL A 141 13.60 -6.69 -16.80
N CYS A 142 14.34 -6.46 -15.71
CA CYS A 142 14.93 -7.52 -14.90
C CYS A 142 13.86 -8.42 -14.29
N MET A 143 12.77 -7.87 -13.76
CA MET A 143 11.68 -8.66 -13.22
C MET A 143 11.00 -9.49 -14.31
N LYS A 144 10.76 -8.93 -15.50
CA LYS A 144 10.17 -9.66 -16.64
C LYS A 144 11.09 -10.75 -17.21
N GLY A 145 12.39 -10.49 -17.31
CA GLY A 145 13.35 -11.35 -18.00
C GLY A 145 14.10 -12.33 -17.10
N LEU A 146 14.50 -11.90 -15.90
CA LEU A 146 15.39 -12.65 -15.01
C LEU A 146 14.65 -13.38 -13.87
N THR A 147 13.36 -13.07 -13.64
CA THR A 147 12.53 -13.76 -12.63
C THR A 147 11.35 -14.53 -13.24
N PRO A 148 11.57 -15.52 -14.13
CA PRO A 148 10.50 -16.23 -14.81
C PRO A 148 9.53 -16.96 -13.85
N LYS A 149 10.01 -17.33 -12.65
CA LYS A 149 9.17 -17.94 -11.60
C LYS A 149 8.08 -16.99 -11.07
N LEU A 150 8.28 -15.67 -11.15
CA LEU A 150 7.30 -14.67 -10.72
C LEU A 150 6.35 -14.26 -11.85
N ARG A 151 6.60 -14.70 -13.09
CA ARG A 151 5.79 -14.31 -14.24
C ARG A 151 4.29 -14.62 -14.09
N PRO A 152 3.87 -15.81 -13.60
CA PRO A 152 2.44 -16.07 -13.38
C PRO A 152 1.80 -15.10 -12.38
N ALA A 153 2.53 -14.73 -11.33
CA ALA A 153 2.09 -13.76 -10.33
C ALA A 153 1.99 -12.33 -10.88
N ARG A 154 2.94 -11.90 -11.71
CA ARG A 154 2.92 -10.57 -12.36
C ARG A 154 1.85 -10.41 -13.43
N LEU A 155 1.40 -11.52 -14.03
CA LEU A 155 0.35 -11.52 -15.06
C LEU A 155 -1.04 -11.80 -14.49
N LEU A 156 -1.14 -12.07 -13.19
CA LEU A 156 -2.43 -12.31 -12.54
C LEU A 156 -3.23 -11.02 -12.53
N ASP A 157 -4.51 -11.11 -12.89
CA ASP A 157 -5.44 -9.99 -12.81
C ASP A 157 -5.49 -9.45 -11.35
N PRO A 158 -5.26 -8.14 -11.12
CA PRO A 158 -5.33 -7.55 -9.79
C PRO A 158 -6.61 -7.84 -9.03
N THR A 159 -7.75 -7.90 -9.71
CA THR A 159 -9.05 -8.20 -9.07
C THR A 159 -9.07 -9.56 -8.39
N LEU A 160 -8.25 -10.50 -8.84
CA LEU A 160 -8.15 -11.87 -8.30
C LEU A 160 -7.29 -11.96 -7.05
N PHE A 161 -6.41 -10.98 -6.77
CA PHE A 161 -5.49 -11.06 -5.63
C PHE A 161 -5.52 -9.88 -4.66
N ARG A 162 -6.04 -8.71 -5.05
CA ARG A 162 -6.08 -7.52 -4.17
C ARG A 162 -6.80 -7.78 -2.84
N LEU A 163 -7.87 -8.58 -2.83
CA LEU A 163 -8.55 -8.96 -1.59
C LEU A 163 -7.60 -9.61 -0.56
N PHE A 164 -6.60 -10.37 -1.01
CA PHE A 164 -5.60 -10.98 -0.13
C PHE A 164 -4.71 -9.94 0.57
N HIS A 165 -4.53 -8.75 -0.02
CA HIS A 165 -3.74 -7.66 0.58
C HIS A 165 -4.49 -7.00 1.73
N TYR A 166 -5.81 -6.82 1.61
CA TYR A 166 -6.59 -5.99 2.53
C TYR A 166 -7.34 -6.77 3.61
N TYR A 167 -7.64 -8.07 3.41
CA TYR A 167 -8.53 -8.81 4.32
C TYR A 167 -8.04 -8.86 5.78
N HIS A 168 -6.73 -8.77 6.01
CA HIS A 168 -6.11 -8.87 7.32
C HIS A 168 -5.77 -7.50 7.94
N THR A 169 -6.05 -6.42 7.22
CA THR A 169 -5.72 -5.04 7.60
C THR A 169 -6.95 -4.14 7.62
N THR A 170 -8.15 -4.73 7.59
CA THR A 170 -9.44 -3.99 7.50
C THR A 170 -9.56 -2.85 8.50
N TRP A 171 -9.11 -3.06 9.75
CA TRP A 171 -9.16 -2.04 10.81
C TRP A 171 -8.14 -0.91 10.57
N ARG A 172 -6.93 -1.27 10.14
CA ARG A 172 -5.83 -0.33 9.86
C ARG A 172 -6.13 0.52 8.61
N ASP A 173 -6.64 -0.12 7.57
CA ASP A 173 -6.75 0.44 6.21
C ASP A 173 -8.15 0.99 5.89
N SER A 174 -9.12 0.90 6.81
CA SER A 174 -10.53 1.30 6.65
C SER A 174 -11.45 0.21 6.07
N ALA A 175 -12.69 0.13 6.54
CA ALA A 175 -13.70 -0.75 5.97
C ALA A 175 -13.96 -0.45 4.48
N ALA A 176 -13.94 0.82 4.09
CA ALA A 176 -14.10 1.25 2.71
C ALA A 176 -13.11 0.58 1.74
N ALA A 177 -11.84 0.40 2.11
CA ALA A 177 -10.85 -0.22 1.23
C ALA A 177 -11.22 -1.67 0.89
N VAL A 178 -11.52 -2.49 1.91
CA VAL A 178 -11.88 -3.91 1.73
C VAL A 178 -13.22 -4.04 1.00
N ARG A 179 -14.16 -3.14 1.31
CA ARG A 179 -15.47 -3.13 0.65
C ARG A 179 -15.32 -2.85 -0.85
N GLN A 180 -14.46 -1.91 -1.23
CA GLN A 180 -14.17 -1.60 -2.64
C GLN A 180 -13.65 -2.84 -3.38
N GLU A 181 -12.70 -3.58 -2.81
CA GLU A 181 -12.17 -4.79 -3.45
C GLU A 181 -13.25 -5.87 -3.64
N LEU A 182 -14.15 -6.03 -2.67
CA LEU A 182 -15.29 -6.94 -2.80
C LEU A 182 -16.28 -6.48 -3.88
N PHE A 183 -16.51 -5.17 -4.01
CA PHE A 183 -17.34 -4.60 -5.07
C PHE A 183 -16.74 -4.80 -6.46
N GLU A 184 -15.47 -4.46 -6.64
CA GLU A 184 -14.76 -4.65 -7.91
C GLU A 184 -14.79 -6.12 -8.32
N LEU A 185 -14.44 -7.02 -7.41
CA LEU A 185 -14.46 -8.45 -7.68
C LEU A 185 -15.87 -8.97 -7.99
N SER A 186 -16.89 -8.52 -7.26
CA SER A 186 -18.29 -8.91 -7.52
C SER A 186 -18.78 -8.43 -8.88
N ASN A 187 -18.40 -7.23 -9.31
CA ASN A 187 -18.77 -6.68 -10.61
C ASN A 187 -18.12 -7.46 -11.75
N HIS A 188 -16.84 -7.81 -11.60
CA HIS A 188 -16.09 -8.54 -12.62
C HIS A 188 -16.26 -10.07 -12.53
N TRP A 189 -16.98 -10.61 -11.53
CA TRP A 189 -17.04 -12.05 -11.24
C TRP A 189 -17.33 -12.93 -12.47
N LYS A 190 -18.29 -12.48 -13.31
CA LYS A 190 -18.64 -13.17 -14.56
C LYS A 190 -17.61 -12.95 -15.68
N GLU A 191 -17.03 -11.77 -15.75
CA GLU A 191 -16.05 -11.38 -16.77
C GLU A 191 -14.71 -12.10 -16.56
N VAL A 192 -14.32 -12.31 -15.30
CA VAL A 192 -13.15 -13.11 -14.93
C VAL A 192 -13.44 -14.61 -14.91
N GLU A 193 -14.63 -15.05 -15.33
CA GLU A 193 -15.04 -16.45 -15.45
C GLU A 193 -14.89 -17.28 -14.17
N LEU A 194 -15.11 -16.67 -13.00
CA LEU A 194 -15.05 -17.39 -11.73
C LEU A 194 -16.23 -18.36 -11.58
N GLN A 195 -15.95 -19.55 -11.03
CA GLN A 195 -16.96 -20.59 -10.88
C GLN A 195 -17.98 -20.28 -9.77
N GLY A 196 -19.25 -20.55 -10.04
CA GLY A 196 -20.34 -20.37 -9.08
C GLY A 196 -20.78 -18.91 -8.94
N PHE A 197 -21.53 -18.64 -7.88
CA PHE A 197 -22.03 -17.30 -7.56
C PHE A 197 -21.09 -16.59 -6.59
N CYS A 198 -20.92 -15.28 -6.78
CA CYS A 198 -20.20 -14.43 -5.83
C CYS A 198 -20.91 -14.45 -4.46
N PRO A 199 -20.22 -14.83 -3.37
CA PRO A 199 -20.77 -14.75 -2.02
C PRO A 199 -21.14 -13.32 -1.60
N PHE A 200 -20.45 -12.33 -2.14
CA PHE A 200 -20.76 -10.93 -1.94
C PHE A 200 -21.79 -10.47 -2.98
N SER A 201 -22.97 -10.08 -2.50
CA SER A 201 -24.07 -9.55 -3.33
C SER A 201 -24.58 -8.26 -2.70
N PRO A 202 -24.03 -7.11 -3.08
CA PRO A 202 -24.34 -5.85 -2.43
C PRO A 202 -25.73 -5.32 -2.82
N THR A 203 -26.40 -4.65 -1.88
CA THR A 203 -27.66 -3.95 -2.17
C THR A 203 -27.42 -2.59 -2.82
N LYS A 204 -28.47 -2.00 -3.42
CA LYS A 204 -28.39 -0.64 -4.00
C LYS A 204 -28.05 0.40 -2.93
N GLU A 205 -28.55 0.23 -1.72
CA GLU A 205 -28.30 1.12 -0.59
C GLU A 205 -26.84 1.00 -0.12
N GLU A 206 -26.26 -0.21 -0.16
CA GLU A 206 -24.85 -0.43 0.14
C GLU A 206 -23.94 0.19 -0.91
N LEU A 207 -24.30 0.09 -2.20
CA LEU A 207 -23.60 0.74 -3.30
C LEU A 207 -23.55 2.26 -3.12
N THR A 208 -24.72 2.90 -2.91
CA THR A 208 -24.79 4.36 -2.77
C THR A 208 -24.02 4.84 -1.55
N ARG A 209 -24.13 4.15 -0.42
CA ARG A 209 -23.40 4.50 0.80
C ARG A 209 -21.89 4.34 0.61
N HIS A 210 -21.49 3.24 -0.03
CA HIS A 210 -20.08 2.99 -0.26
C HIS A 210 -19.44 4.00 -1.18
N ALA A 211 -20.15 4.48 -2.21
CA ALA A 211 -19.63 5.53 -3.09
C ALA A 211 -19.19 6.77 -2.31
N GLN A 212 -20.02 7.23 -1.36
CA GLN A 212 -19.67 8.35 -0.49
C GLN A 212 -18.53 8.01 0.47
N ASP A 213 -18.61 6.85 1.15
CA ASP A 213 -17.56 6.40 2.08
C ASP A 213 -16.20 6.28 1.37
N TYR A 214 -16.18 5.82 0.12
CA TYR A 214 -14.97 5.61 -0.65
C TYR A 214 -14.35 6.93 -1.11
N GLU A 215 -15.16 7.90 -1.54
CA GLU A 215 -14.69 9.26 -1.87
C GLU A 215 -14.04 9.93 -0.65
N ASP A 216 -14.68 9.84 0.53
CA ASP A 216 -14.13 10.35 1.78
C ASP A 216 -12.81 9.65 2.13
N PHE A 217 -12.77 8.32 1.99
CA PHE A 217 -11.58 7.52 2.22
C PHE A 217 -10.43 7.94 1.30
N GLU A 218 -10.66 8.05 -0.01
CA GLU A 218 -9.67 8.49 -0.99
C GLU A 218 -9.15 9.89 -0.66
N THR A 219 -10.02 10.81 -0.26
CA THR A 219 -9.65 12.16 0.14
C THR A 219 -8.69 12.14 1.34
N VAL A 220 -8.97 11.31 2.35
CA VAL A 220 -8.07 11.15 3.50
C VAL A 220 -6.74 10.52 3.09
N GLN A 221 -6.73 9.53 2.20
CA GLN A 221 -5.48 8.92 1.72
C GLN A 221 -4.62 9.91 0.92
N LYS A 222 -5.24 10.70 0.04
CA LYS A 222 -4.58 11.77 -0.71
C LYS A 222 -3.99 12.83 0.22
N LEU A 223 -4.73 13.24 1.25
CA LEU A 223 -4.22 14.17 2.26
C LEU A 223 -3.02 13.58 3.03
N LYS A 224 -3.09 12.31 3.43
CA LYS A 224 -1.97 11.62 4.09
C LYS A 224 -0.73 11.57 3.21
N LEU A 225 -0.90 11.21 1.93
CA LEU A 225 0.20 11.16 0.96
C LEU A 225 0.80 12.54 0.73
N TRP A 226 -0.04 13.57 0.57
CA TRP A 226 0.41 14.95 0.46
C TRP A 226 1.21 15.38 1.68
N LEU A 227 0.70 15.14 2.90
CA LEU A 227 1.42 15.44 4.14
C LEU A 227 2.75 14.69 4.23
N LYS A 228 2.78 13.41 3.85
CA LYS A 228 4.00 12.59 3.82
C LYS A 228 5.06 13.22 2.91
N ASN A 229 4.65 13.66 1.72
CA ASN A 229 5.52 14.26 0.73
C ASN A 229 6.00 15.67 1.16
N SER A 230 5.07 16.54 1.56
CA SER A 230 5.37 17.91 2.01
C SER A 230 6.22 17.92 3.28
N LEU A 231 6.02 16.94 4.16
CA LEU A 231 6.81 16.76 5.37
C LEU A 231 7.96 15.77 5.17
N HIS A 232 8.38 15.41 3.94
CA HIS A 232 9.51 14.52 3.65
C HIS A 232 9.71 13.41 4.70
N THR A 233 8.62 12.75 5.08
CA THR A 233 8.57 11.81 6.20
C THR A 233 7.95 10.51 5.71
N ASN A 234 8.04 9.45 6.51
CA ASN A 234 7.32 8.21 6.23
C ASN A 234 5.98 8.17 6.99
N SER A 235 5.22 7.09 6.83
CA SER A 235 3.97 6.87 7.56
C SER A 235 4.12 6.90 9.08
N ASP A 236 5.34 6.68 9.58
CA ASP A 236 5.65 6.61 11.02
C ASP A 236 6.19 7.93 11.57
N GLY A 237 6.26 8.98 10.73
CA GLY A 237 6.78 10.29 11.13
C GLY A 237 8.30 10.32 11.30
N TRP A 238 9.03 9.34 10.78
CA TRP A 238 10.49 9.30 10.83
C TRP A 238 11.10 10.33 9.87
N ILE A 239 12.18 10.97 10.32
CA ILE A 239 12.88 12.05 9.62
C ILE A 239 14.40 11.81 9.75
N PRO A 240 15.19 11.97 8.68
CA PRO A 240 16.66 11.89 8.73
C PRO A 240 17.29 12.89 9.70
N ASN A 241 18.32 12.48 10.44
CA ASN A 241 18.92 13.26 11.53
C ASN A 241 19.53 14.60 11.04
N ASP A 242 20.07 14.61 9.83
CA ASP A 242 20.62 15.77 9.12
C ASP A 242 19.57 16.84 8.76
N THR A 243 18.28 16.48 8.76
CA THR A 243 17.17 17.42 8.51
C THR A 243 16.45 17.85 9.78
N TRP A 244 16.88 17.38 10.95
CA TRP A 244 16.26 17.64 12.25
C TRP A 244 16.39 19.12 12.66
N GLU A 245 17.60 19.68 12.58
CA GLU A 245 17.89 21.05 13.03
C GLU A 245 17.19 22.13 12.18
N TRP A 246 17.14 21.93 10.86
CA TRP A 246 16.38 22.80 9.95
C TRP A 246 14.88 22.84 10.32
N ARG A 247 14.33 21.73 10.82
CA ARG A 247 12.90 21.61 11.12
C ARG A 247 12.48 22.16 12.47
N GLU A 248 13.30 22.06 13.52
CA GLU A 248 12.98 22.74 14.78
C GLU A 248 12.79 24.25 14.56
N MET A 249 13.58 24.85 13.67
CA MET A 249 13.46 26.26 13.32
C MET A 249 12.17 26.61 12.55
N HIS A 250 11.66 25.71 11.69
CA HIS A 250 10.49 25.96 10.82
C HIS A 250 9.16 25.44 11.38
N THR A 251 9.19 24.56 12.38
CA THR A 251 8.00 24.05 13.10
C THR A 251 7.62 24.89 14.33
N ALA A 252 8.44 25.88 14.71
CA ALA A 252 8.22 26.77 15.85
C ALA A 252 7.14 27.88 15.63
N GLN A 253 6.51 27.93 14.45
CA GLN A 253 5.32 28.76 14.17
C GLN A 253 4.11 27.86 13.89
N PRO A 254 2.89 28.27 14.28
CA PRO A 254 1.90 27.48 15.01
C PRO A 254 1.37 26.27 14.23
N THR A 255 2.14 25.19 14.22
CA THR A 255 1.80 23.91 13.59
C THR A 255 1.93 22.72 14.57
N MET A 256 2.12 23.01 15.86
CA MET A 256 2.09 22.02 16.96
C MET A 256 0.74 21.27 17.09
N ASN A 257 -0.33 21.76 16.46
CA ASN A 257 -1.60 21.01 16.35
C ASN A 257 -1.55 19.88 15.30
N GLY A 258 -0.76 20.01 14.23
CA GLY A 258 -0.65 19.01 13.16
C GLY A 258 0.09 17.74 13.62
N TYR A 259 1.14 17.90 14.44
CA TYR A 259 1.87 16.76 15.01
C TYR A 259 1.04 15.97 16.02
N ARG A 260 0.13 16.61 16.79
CA ARG A 260 -0.84 15.91 17.64
C ARG A 260 -1.88 15.15 16.80
N GLN A 261 -2.31 15.70 15.67
CA GLN A 261 -3.21 14.99 14.74
C GLN A 261 -2.53 13.82 14.04
N LEU A 262 -1.27 13.95 13.61
CA LEU A 262 -0.51 12.84 13.01
C LEU A 262 -0.14 11.77 14.04
N ARG A 263 0.18 12.12 15.29
CA ARG A 263 0.31 11.14 16.37
C ARG A 263 -0.99 10.43 16.66
N ASN A 264 -2.13 11.12 16.69
CA ASN A 264 -3.44 10.48 16.85
C ASN A 264 -3.83 9.61 15.64
N LEU A 265 -3.30 9.88 14.44
CA LEU A 265 -3.48 9.02 13.26
C LEU A 265 -2.49 7.84 13.21
N SER A 266 -1.30 7.97 13.80
CA SER A 266 -0.25 6.93 13.87
C SER A 266 -0.39 6.00 15.08
N LEU A 267 -0.93 6.49 16.21
CA LEU A 267 -1.30 5.69 17.37
C LEU A 267 -2.44 4.70 17.06
N VAL A 268 -3.19 4.91 15.98
CA VAL A 268 -4.22 3.98 15.49
C VAL A 268 -3.61 2.75 14.77
N ALA A 269 -2.30 2.75 14.50
CA ALA A 269 -1.61 1.64 13.83
C ALA A 269 -0.67 0.80 14.73
N LYS A 270 -0.62 1.08 16.04
CA LYS A 270 0.12 0.26 17.02
C LYS A 270 -0.79 -0.29 18.11
N VAL A 271 -1.55 -1.33 17.74
CA VAL A 271 -1.89 -2.48 18.61
C VAL A 271 -1.82 -3.74 17.76
#